data_AF-A0A7S1TJT5-F1
#
_entry.id   AF-A0A7S1TJT5-F1
#
_cell.length_a   1.000
_cell.length_b   1.000
_cell.length_c   1.000
_cell.angle_alpha   90.00
_cell.angle_beta   90.00
_cell.angle_gamma   90.00
#
_symmetry.space_group_name_H-M   'P 1'
#
loop_
_entity.id
_entity.type
_entity.pdbx_description
1 polymer ?
#
loop_
_entity_poly.entity_id
_entity_poly.type
_entity_poly.pdbx_seq_one_letter_code
_entity_poly.pdbx_strand_id
1 'polypeptide(L)'
;HDLYLFLLNYLQDSLPMPLECLPFLITTFLRFSAQILIQPTHDLYPWMYKRLLRSSILDFHDAYFVKEFLFPNDNNHLVTLRHLGLQLVELGCKTVQDFEMLRRRRIPEDLMAIGSLTFGLSTSTRSKVWRAIDSLVKEEASLMHMIQREGVIAWLASLPANSLDDEVIVVVFSLLRRCCALSSDYVALVARSFSVVIDRFLNARSSIPETVLSAMLDAGDVIIEASPWTRRLFDISGPVVKLLVMTRETAPNLWKDVRGFLPFVRADVVWEGNILTEIASSILDDERLSRKVSKLVMVGESLLSRPDDLFRDYVLQHLLENLYDSQDQELLFLTNFCALGALGSAHWRILGDLLSEMPVPRSLEIRSLQDLKCISEKPVQIRIAEAVKCSLLTTGRTRKRRRLESSMNGTR
;
A
#
# COMPACT_ATOMS: atom_id res chain seq x y z
N HIS A 1 46.79 25.58 -5.08
CA HIS A 1 47.57 24.36 -5.38
C HIS A 1 47.77 23.52 -4.11
N ASP A 2 48.14 24.14 -2.99
CA ASP A 2 48.49 23.43 -1.74
C ASP A 2 47.31 22.71 -1.05
N LEU A 3 46.09 23.25 -1.14
CA LEU A 3 44.88 22.61 -0.61
C LEU A 3 44.51 21.29 -1.31
N TYR A 4 44.78 21.21 -2.61
CA TYR A 4 44.54 19.99 -3.39
C TYR A 4 45.56 18.92 -3.01
N LEU A 5 46.83 19.31 -2.85
CA LEU A 5 47.87 18.44 -2.31
C LEU A 5 47.55 17.98 -0.89
N PHE A 6 46.99 18.85 -0.05
CA PHE A 6 46.54 18.48 1.29
C PHE A 6 45.43 17.43 1.27
N LEU A 7 44.40 17.59 0.43
CA LEU A 7 43.33 16.60 0.29
C LEU A 7 43.85 15.26 -0.26
N LEU A 8 44.77 15.31 -1.23
CA LEU A 8 45.41 14.11 -1.78
C LEU A 8 46.29 13.39 -0.76
N ASN A 9 47.10 14.13 0.00
CA ASN A 9 47.91 13.56 1.08
C ASN A 9 47.01 12.98 2.16
N TYR A 10 45.96 13.69 2.56
CA TYR A 10 44.97 13.20 3.51
C TYR A 10 44.32 11.89 3.06
N LEU A 11 44.00 11.78 1.77
CA LEU A 11 43.49 10.54 1.16
C LEU A 11 44.53 9.42 1.16
N GLN A 12 45.75 9.73 0.73
CA GLN A 12 46.85 8.78 0.65
C GLN A 12 47.21 8.22 2.03
N ASP A 13 47.27 9.08 3.05
CA ASP A 13 47.59 8.72 4.43
C ASP A 13 46.48 7.89 5.10
N SER A 14 45.25 7.97 4.56
CA SER A 14 44.11 7.22 5.09
C SER A 14 43.97 5.83 4.46
N LEU A 15 44.57 5.57 3.28
CA LEU A 15 44.44 4.30 2.54
C LEU A 15 45.33 3.20 3.13
N PRO A 16 44.75 2.11 3.68
CA PRO A 16 45.55 1.02 4.24
C PRO A 16 46.23 0.17 3.17
N MET A 17 45.69 0.14 1.94
CA MET A 17 46.29 -0.55 0.80
C MET A 17 46.20 0.29 -0.48
N PRO A 18 47.22 0.23 -1.36
CA PRO A 18 47.10 0.80 -2.70
C PRO A 18 46.05 0.00 -3.48
N LEU A 19 45.02 0.68 -4.03
CA LEU A 19 43.92 0.16 -4.87
C LEU A 19 42.60 -0.25 -4.18
N GLU A 20 42.35 0.14 -2.92
CA GLU A 20 41.04 -0.10 -2.31
C GLU A 20 39.96 0.81 -2.91
N CYS A 21 38.81 0.25 -3.31
CA CYS A 21 37.66 1.04 -3.76
C CYS A 21 37.02 1.74 -2.56
N LEU A 22 37.07 3.07 -2.55
CA LEU A 22 36.46 3.87 -1.50
C LEU A 22 34.92 3.74 -1.52
N PRO A 23 34.24 3.65 -0.36
CA PRO A 23 32.78 3.66 -0.29
C PRO A 23 32.17 4.90 -0.96
N PHE A 24 30.98 4.77 -1.54
CA PHE A 24 30.31 5.89 -2.23
C PHE A 24 30.05 7.07 -1.29
N LEU A 25 29.77 6.79 -0.02
CA LEU A 25 29.54 7.82 0.98
C LEU A 25 30.81 8.66 1.21
N ILE A 26 31.97 8.00 1.31
CA ILE A 26 33.28 8.64 1.48
C ILE A 26 33.63 9.46 0.23
N THR A 27 33.50 8.88 -0.96
CA THR A 27 33.81 9.58 -2.21
C THR A 27 32.92 10.80 -2.42
N THR A 28 31.65 10.72 -2.05
CA THR A 28 30.71 11.86 -2.08
C THR A 28 31.13 12.96 -1.10
N PHE A 29 31.54 12.59 0.12
CA PHE A 29 32.08 13.53 1.09
C PHE A 29 33.33 14.26 0.59
N LEU A 30 34.27 13.52 0.01
CA LEU A 30 35.51 14.09 -0.53
C LEU A 30 35.22 15.02 -1.71
N ARG A 31 34.27 14.65 -2.58
CA ARG A 31 33.83 15.49 -3.70
C ARG A 31 33.27 16.83 -3.19
N PHE A 32 32.37 16.82 -2.22
CA PHE A 32 31.83 18.04 -1.64
C PHE A 32 32.88 18.87 -0.93
N SER A 33 33.77 18.21 -0.18
CA SER A 33 34.89 18.87 0.48
C SER A 33 35.79 19.57 -0.53
N ALA A 34 36.17 18.90 -1.62
CA ALA A 34 36.99 19.48 -2.67
C ALA A 34 36.31 20.69 -3.33
N GLN A 35 35.01 20.60 -3.65
CA GLN A 35 34.26 21.71 -4.23
C GLN A 35 34.25 22.94 -3.32
N ILE A 36 34.06 22.75 -2.02
CA ILE A 36 34.08 23.84 -1.02
C ILE A 36 35.49 24.42 -0.90
N LEU A 37 36.53 23.59 -0.82
CA LEU A 37 37.92 24.04 -0.62
C LEU A 37 38.51 24.77 -1.84
N ILE A 38 38.04 24.47 -3.06
CA ILE A 38 38.48 25.17 -4.27
C ILE A 38 37.93 26.61 -4.30
N GLN A 39 36.92 26.92 -3.51
CA GLN A 39 36.28 28.23 -3.45
C GLN A 39 36.45 28.86 -2.06
N PRO A 40 37.54 29.60 -1.78
CA PRO A 40 37.78 30.23 -0.48
C PRO A 40 36.68 31.21 -0.03
N THR A 41 35.90 31.74 -0.97
CA THR A 41 34.75 32.62 -0.71
C THR A 41 33.48 31.87 -0.31
N HIS A 42 33.49 30.53 -0.33
CA HIS A 42 32.32 29.72 0.02
C HIS A 42 32.05 29.79 1.53
N ASP A 43 30.79 29.98 1.94
CA ASP A 43 30.42 30.18 3.35
C ASP A 43 30.91 29.04 4.27
N LEU A 44 30.85 27.80 3.80
CA LEU A 44 31.31 26.61 4.54
C LEU A 44 32.83 26.38 4.50
N TYR A 45 33.60 27.20 3.78
CA TYR A 45 35.05 27.02 3.64
C TYR A 45 35.78 26.97 4.99
N PRO A 46 35.57 27.93 5.94
CA PRO A 46 36.29 27.92 7.20
C PRO A 46 35.98 26.67 8.04
N TRP A 47 34.73 26.23 8.00
CA TRP A 47 34.28 25.05 8.73
C TRP A 47 34.91 23.78 8.14
N MET A 48 34.87 23.61 6.81
CA MET A 48 35.40 22.43 6.13
C MET A 48 36.92 22.34 6.27
N TYR A 49 37.62 23.47 6.09
CA TYR A 49 39.06 23.55 6.26
C TYR A 49 39.48 23.16 7.68
N LYS A 50 38.83 23.75 8.70
CA LYS A 50 39.10 23.45 10.11
C LYS A 50 38.82 21.99 10.47
N ARG A 51 37.77 21.40 9.90
CA ARG A 51 37.43 19.99 10.09
C ARG A 51 38.56 19.09 9.55
N LEU A 52 38.95 19.29 8.30
CA LEU A 52 39.97 18.47 7.65
C LEU A 52 41.37 18.65 8.25
N LEU A 53 41.68 19.83 8.80
CA LEU A 53 42.92 20.02 9.56
C LEU A 53 42.91 19.33 10.93
N ARG A 54 41.73 19.14 11.53
CA ARG A 54 41.60 18.55 12.88
C ARG A 54 41.52 17.03 12.85
N SER A 55 41.02 16.43 11.77
CA SER A 55 41.10 14.99 11.57
C SER A 55 42.39 14.70 10.82
N SER A 56 43.34 14.02 11.45
CA SER A 56 44.58 13.60 10.77
C SER A 56 44.37 12.39 9.86
N ILE A 57 43.29 11.63 10.03
CA ILE A 57 42.98 10.41 9.27
C ILE A 57 41.47 10.32 9.01
N LEU A 58 41.06 9.99 7.78
CA LEU A 58 39.68 9.68 7.43
C LEU A 58 39.40 8.20 7.67
N ASP A 59 38.55 7.87 8.62
CA ASP A 59 38.08 6.50 8.78
C ASP A 59 37.08 6.16 7.65
N PHE A 60 37.49 5.29 6.73
CA PHE A 60 36.66 4.85 5.60
C PHE A 60 35.56 3.86 5.99
N HIS A 61 35.58 3.35 7.23
CA HIS A 61 34.59 2.42 7.74
C HIS A 61 33.54 3.10 8.63
N ASP A 62 33.59 4.43 8.71
CA ASP A 62 32.71 5.20 9.55
C ASP A 62 32.18 6.48 8.86
N ALA A 63 31.02 6.93 9.31
CA ALA A 63 30.29 8.07 8.77
C ALA A 63 30.08 9.18 9.81
N TYR A 64 30.99 9.32 10.78
CA TYR A 64 30.87 10.33 11.85
C TYR A 64 30.67 11.75 11.31
N PHE A 65 31.24 12.07 10.15
CA PHE A 65 31.03 13.36 9.48
C PHE A 65 29.58 13.65 9.15
N VAL A 66 28.80 12.65 8.74
CA VAL A 66 27.37 12.80 8.45
C VAL A 66 26.63 13.25 9.70
N LYS A 67 26.95 12.67 10.86
CA LYS A 67 26.33 13.05 12.13
C LYS A 67 26.61 14.50 12.49
N GLU A 68 27.86 14.94 12.33
CA GLU A 68 28.24 16.34 12.59
C GLU A 68 27.60 17.33 11.61
N PHE A 69 27.30 16.91 10.38
CA PHE A 69 26.54 17.75 9.44
C PHE A 69 25.06 17.83 9.81
N LEU A 70 24.43 16.72 10.20
CA LEU A 70 23.00 16.70 10.56
C LEU A 70 22.71 17.47 11.85
N PHE A 71 23.64 17.39 12.81
CA PHE A 71 23.59 18.03 14.12
C PHE A 71 24.83 18.90 14.36
N PRO A 72 24.95 20.02 13.63
CA PRO A 72 26.11 20.88 13.77
C PRO A 72 26.06 21.62 15.10
N ASN A 73 27.20 21.70 15.79
CA ASN A 73 27.37 22.53 16.99
C ASN A 73 27.48 24.03 16.66
N ASP A 74 27.49 24.40 15.38
CA ASP A 74 27.63 25.75 14.89
C ASP A 74 26.26 26.32 14.49
N ASN A 75 25.79 27.31 15.26
CA ASN A 75 24.50 27.96 15.03
C ASN A 75 24.50 28.83 13.76
N ASN A 76 25.65 29.34 13.31
CA ASN A 76 25.72 30.30 12.21
C ASN A 76 25.46 29.64 10.84
N HIS A 77 25.75 28.35 10.71
CA HIS A 77 25.60 27.60 9.46
C HIS A 77 24.71 26.35 9.60
N LEU A 78 23.88 26.30 10.65
CA LEU A 78 23.12 25.10 11.02
C LEU A 78 22.29 24.54 9.86
N VAL A 79 21.55 25.39 9.14
CA VAL A 79 20.70 24.95 8.03
C VAL A 79 21.53 24.44 6.86
N THR A 80 22.58 25.18 6.46
CA THR A 80 23.44 24.83 5.33
C THR A 80 24.22 23.54 5.58
N LEU A 81 24.76 23.37 6.79
CA LEU A 81 25.45 22.14 7.20
C LEU A 81 24.49 20.95 7.24
N ARG A 82 23.28 21.13 7.79
CA ARG A 82 22.26 20.08 7.79
C ARG A 82 21.86 19.68 6.37
N HIS A 83 21.68 20.66 5.48
CA HIS A 83 21.39 20.39 4.08
C HIS A 83 22.50 19.62 3.39
N LEU A 84 23.76 19.93 3.69
CA LEU A 84 24.91 19.18 3.20
C LEU A 84 24.91 17.74 3.73
N GLY A 85 24.59 17.54 5.02
CA GLY A 85 24.45 16.21 5.62
C GLY A 85 23.35 15.37 4.96
N LEU A 86 22.19 15.98 4.69
CA LEU A 86 21.09 15.32 3.98
C LEU A 86 21.48 14.96 2.54
N GLN A 87 22.15 15.87 1.83
CA GLN A 87 22.66 15.61 0.47
C GLN A 87 23.73 14.52 0.44
N LEU A 88 24.59 14.44 1.47
CA LEU A 88 25.57 13.38 1.62
C LEU A 88 24.91 12.02 1.75
N VAL A 89 23.84 11.91 2.54
CA VAL A 89 23.09 10.64 2.66
C VAL A 89 22.38 10.32 1.34
N GLU A 90 21.68 11.30 0.76
CA GLU A 90 20.93 11.13 -0.49
C GLU A 90 21.82 10.64 -1.64
N LEU A 91 23.00 11.25 -1.82
CA LEU A 91 23.88 10.95 -2.94
C LEU A 91 24.96 9.92 -2.62
N GLY A 92 25.30 9.74 -1.34
CA GLY A 92 26.40 8.88 -0.91
C GLY A 92 25.98 7.48 -0.47
N CYS A 93 24.74 7.28 0.00
CA CYS A 93 24.27 5.93 0.34
C CYS A 93 23.85 5.18 -0.93
N LYS A 94 24.73 4.34 -1.48
CA LYS A 94 24.47 3.56 -2.70
C LYS A 94 24.58 2.06 -2.51
N THR A 95 25.29 1.63 -1.48
CA THR A 95 25.53 0.22 -1.20
C THR A 95 25.12 -0.12 0.22
N VAL A 96 24.96 -1.42 0.49
CA VAL A 96 24.73 -1.93 1.86
C VAL A 96 25.89 -1.55 2.79
N GLN A 97 27.12 -1.47 2.28
CA GLN A 97 28.28 -1.02 3.05
C GLN A 97 28.12 0.44 3.51
N ASP A 98 27.69 1.33 2.62
CA ASP A 98 27.42 2.74 2.97
C ASP A 98 26.32 2.84 4.04
N PHE A 99 25.26 2.05 3.88
CA PHE A 99 24.18 1.97 4.87
C PHE A 99 24.68 1.51 6.23
N GLU A 100 25.53 0.47 6.29
CA GLU A 100 26.12 -0.02 7.53
C GLU A 100 26.97 1.03 8.24
N MET A 101 27.71 1.87 7.49
CA MET A 101 28.46 2.99 8.08
C MET A 101 27.53 4.02 8.72
N LEU A 102 26.43 4.36 8.04
CA LEU A 102 25.40 5.28 8.55
C LEU A 102 24.69 4.70 9.78
N ARG A 103 24.37 3.40 9.73
CA ARG A 103 23.71 2.67 10.82
C ARG A 103 24.53 2.66 12.10
N ARG A 104 25.85 2.42 12.02
CA ARG A 104 26.74 2.45 13.20
C ARG A 104 26.67 3.78 13.97
N ARG A 105 26.27 4.87 13.30
CA ARG A 105 26.12 6.21 13.88
C ARG A 105 24.66 6.61 14.16
N ARG A 106 23.71 5.67 14.02
CA ARG A 106 22.27 5.87 14.19
C ARG A 106 21.66 6.92 13.27
N ILE A 107 22.25 7.07 12.08
CA ILE A 107 21.76 8.07 11.11
C ILE A 107 20.33 7.75 10.62
N PRO A 108 19.94 6.48 10.34
CA PRO A 108 18.55 6.17 9.98
C PRO A 108 17.54 6.67 11.03
N GLU A 109 17.80 6.39 12.31
CA GLU A 109 16.97 6.80 13.44
C GLU A 109 16.94 8.32 13.59
N ASP A 110 18.10 8.96 13.46
CA ASP A 110 18.24 10.41 13.49
C ASP A 110 17.41 11.05 12.36
N LEU A 111 17.43 10.49 11.14
CA LEU A 111 16.63 10.98 10.02
C LEU A 111 15.13 10.75 10.23
N MET A 112 14.73 9.59 10.76
CA MET A 112 13.32 9.31 11.11
C MET A 112 12.82 10.29 12.18
N ALA A 113 13.63 10.56 13.20
CA ALA A 113 13.33 11.55 14.24
C ALA A 113 13.19 12.96 13.65
N ILE A 114 14.10 13.38 12.76
CA ILE A 114 14.00 14.66 12.06
C ILE A 114 12.74 14.68 11.16
N GLY A 115 12.43 13.59 10.47
CA GLY A 115 11.26 13.46 9.60
C GLY A 115 9.93 13.57 10.36
N SER A 116 9.91 13.16 11.63
CA SER A 116 8.77 13.34 12.54
C SER A 116 8.62 14.79 13.05
N LEU A 117 9.61 15.67 12.88
CA LEU A 117 9.51 17.07 13.28
C LEU A 117 8.71 17.87 12.26
N THR A 118 7.42 17.97 12.51
CA THR A 118 6.45 18.58 11.60
C THR A 118 6.47 20.10 11.61
N PHE A 119 6.57 20.70 12.79
CA PHE A 119 6.45 22.16 12.98
C PHE A 119 7.78 22.91 13.00
N GLY A 120 8.91 22.19 13.11
CA GLY A 120 10.23 22.81 13.30
C GLY A 120 11.09 22.97 12.04
N LEU A 121 10.66 22.43 10.89
CA LEU A 121 11.47 22.36 9.67
C LEU A 121 10.80 23.07 8.50
N SER A 122 11.60 23.77 7.68
CA SER A 122 11.13 24.32 6.42
C SER A 122 10.75 23.19 5.43
N THR A 123 9.78 23.43 4.55
CA THR A 123 9.33 22.50 3.50
C THR A 123 10.50 21.95 2.68
N SER A 124 11.46 22.82 2.32
CA SER A 124 12.67 22.42 1.60
C SER A 124 13.53 21.42 2.39
N THR A 125 13.71 21.64 3.69
CA THR A 125 14.47 20.73 4.55
C THR A 125 13.75 19.40 4.71
N ARG A 126 12.43 19.44 4.89
CA ARG A 126 11.59 18.24 5.00
C ARG A 126 11.70 17.37 3.76
N SER A 127 11.54 17.95 2.55
CA SER A 127 11.70 17.21 1.29
C SER A 127 13.09 16.57 1.17
N LYS A 128 14.17 17.27 1.58
CA LYS A 128 15.53 16.70 1.61
C LYS A 128 15.68 15.53 2.60
N VAL A 129 15.04 15.60 3.77
CA VAL A 129 15.03 14.48 4.74
C VAL A 129 14.38 13.26 4.11
N TRP A 130 13.25 13.43 3.44
CA TRP A 130 12.54 12.33 2.79
C TRP A 130 13.31 11.73 1.61
N ARG A 131 14.01 12.55 0.82
CA ARG A 131 14.92 12.05 -0.24
C ARG A 131 16.12 11.30 0.33
N ALA A 132 16.66 11.75 1.47
CA ALA A 132 17.72 11.03 2.17
C ALA A 132 17.22 9.66 2.66
N ILE A 133 16.04 9.59 3.29
CA ILE A 133 15.41 8.34 3.74
C ILE A 133 15.11 7.42 2.55
N ASP A 134 14.57 7.97 1.46
CA ASP A 134 14.33 7.22 0.23
C ASP A 134 15.62 6.62 -0.34
N SER A 135 16.75 7.31 -0.21
CA SER A 135 18.05 6.78 -0.63
C SER A 135 18.53 5.64 0.26
N LEU A 136 18.30 5.70 1.58
CA LEU A 136 18.69 4.64 2.52
C LEU A 136 18.02 3.30 2.20
N VAL A 137 16.78 3.34 1.70
CA VAL A 137 15.96 2.15 1.47
C VAL A 137 15.95 1.66 0.01
N LYS A 138 16.85 2.17 -0.84
CA LYS A 138 16.96 1.70 -2.24
C LYS A 138 17.41 0.26 -2.30
N GLU A 139 18.32 -0.12 -1.42
CA GLU A 139 18.80 -1.49 -1.29
C GLU A 139 17.85 -2.30 -0.40
N GLU A 140 17.45 -3.48 -0.88
CA GLU A 140 16.52 -4.37 -0.19
C GLU A 140 17.01 -4.78 1.20
N ALA A 141 18.30 -5.06 1.35
CA ALA A 141 18.91 -5.41 2.64
C ALA A 141 18.82 -4.26 3.65
N SER A 142 19.05 -3.03 3.20
CA SER A 142 18.94 -1.82 4.03
C SER A 142 17.50 -1.58 4.46
N LEU A 143 16.53 -1.72 3.53
CA LEU A 143 15.11 -1.62 3.85
C LEU A 143 14.69 -2.70 4.85
N MET A 144 15.12 -3.95 4.66
CA MET A 144 14.82 -5.04 5.60
C MET A 144 15.33 -4.71 7.00
N HIS A 145 16.55 -4.18 7.10
CA HIS A 145 17.11 -3.76 8.36
C HIS A 145 16.26 -2.65 9.01
N MET A 146 15.86 -1.63 8.25
CA MET A 146 14.99 -0.55 8.74
C MET A 146 13.62 -1.05 9.21
N ILE A 147 13.06 -2.07 8.56
CA ILE A 147 11.82 -2.72 9.01
C ILE A 147 12.04 -3.45 10.33
N GLN A 148 13.08 -4.28 10.42
CA GLN A 148 13.29 -5.18 11.56
C GLN A 148 13.81 -4.50 12.81
N ARG A 149 14.68 -3.49 12.66
CA ARG A 149 15.37 -2.85 13.79
C ARG A 149 14.83 -1.48 14.12
N GLU A 150 14.58 -0.66 13.10
CA GLU A 150 14.16 0.74 13.30
C GLU A 150 12.65 0.92 13.30
N GLY A 151 11.88 -0.12 12.97
CA GLY A 151 10.43 -0.09 13.00
C GLY A 151 9.83 0.90 11.98
N VAL A 152 10.44 1.02 10.79
CA VAL A 152 10.06 2.02 9.79
C VAL A 152 8.57 1.98 9.43
N ILE A 153 7.94 0.80 9.37
CA ILE A 153 6.52 0.66 9.04
C ILE A 153 5.64 1.31 10.12
N ALA A 154 5.92 1.05 11.40
CA ALA A 154 5.20 1.63 12.52
C ALA A 154 5.44 3.15 12.61
N TRP A 155 6.67 3.59 12.33
CA TRP A 155 7.01 5.01 12.23
C TRP A 155 6.22 5.72 11.13
N LEU A 156 6.14 5.16 9.92
CA LEU A 156 5.32 5.72 8.83
C LEU A 156 3.84 5.87 9.24
N ALA A 157 3.30 4.86 9.93
CA ALA A 157 1.94 4.91 10.46
C ALA A 157 1.76 5.94 11.60
N SER A 158 2.83 6.36 12.26
CA SER A 158 2.78 7.34 13.35
C SER A 158 2.79 8.79 12.87
N LEU A 159 3.12 9.03 11.59
CA LEU A 159 3.25 10.38 11.08
C LEU A 159 1.90 11.11 11.06
N PRO A 160 1.87 12.39 11.41
CA PRO A 160 0.67 13.21 11.34
C PRO A 160 0.42 13.67 9.88
N ALA A 161 -0.80 13.47 9.40
CA ALA A 161 -1.17 13.75 8.01
C ALA A 161 -1.15 15.23 7.65
N ASN A 162 -1.46 16.12 8.61
CA ASN A 162 -1.64 17.56 8.36
C ASN A 162 -0.34 18.30 8.01
N SER A 163 0.81 17.64 8.17
CA SER A 163 2.13 18.26 8.01
C SER A 163 2.96 17.67 6.87
N LEU A 164 2.41 16.71 6.14
CA LEU A 164 3.13 16.05 5.06
C LEU A 164 2.74 16.70 3.74
N ASP A 165 3.74 17.18 3.02
CA ASP A 165 3.60 17.76 1.68
C ASP A 165 3.35 16.64 0.65
N ASP A 166 2.75 16.96 -0.48
CA ASP A 166 2.31 15.95 -1.47
C ASP A 166 3.46 15.05 -1.96
N GLU A 167 4.63 15.63 -2.20
CA GLU A 167 5.85 14.89 -2.54
C GLU A 167 6.20 13.84 -1.48
N VAL A 168 6.07 14.20 -0.21
CA VAL A 168 6.38 13.32 0.92
C VAL A 168 5.37 12.18 1.00
N ILE A 169 4.09 12.47 0.74
CA ILE A 169 3.04 11.45 0.74
C ILE A 169 3.32 10.38 -0.32
N VAL A 170 3.71 10.79 -1.53
CA VAL A 170 4.11 9.87 -2.60
C VAL A 170 5.27 8.98 -2.16
N VAL A 171 6.28 9.54 -1.49
CA VAL A 171 7.40 8.77 -0.94
C VAL A 171 6.92 7.79 0.13
N VAL A 172 6.04 8.20 1.05
CA VAL A 172 5.47 7.31 2.09
C VAL A 172 4.77 6.10 1.48
N PHE A 173 3.92 6.28 0.47
CA PHE A 173 3.23 5.16 -0.18
C PHE A 173 4.18 4.30 -1.01
N SER A 174 5.16 4.89 -1.69
CA SER A 174 6.24 4.16 -2.36
C SER A 174 7.06 3.29 -1.39
N LEU A 175 7.31 3.79 -0.17
CA LEU A 175 7.99 3.04 0.89
C LEU A 175 7.13 1.88 1.39
N LEU A 176 5.85 2.10 1.67
CA LEU A 176 4.93 1.03 2.10
C LEU A 176 4.81 -0.05 1.02
N ARG A 177 4.71 0.33 -0.26
CA ARG A 177 4.71 -0.59 -1.40
C ARG A 177 5.97 -1.47 -1.40
N ARG A 178 7.16 -0.86 -1.27
CA ARG A 178 8.44 -1.59 -1.21
C ARG A 178 8.53 -2.50 0.02
N CYS A 179 8.08 -2.03 1.19
CA CYS A 179 8.03 -2.86 2.41
C CYS A 179 7.16 -4.10 2.20
N CYS A 180 6.04 -3.96 1.49
CA CYS A 180 5.14 -5.07 1.19
C CYS A 180 5.76 -6.08 0.22
N ALA A 181 6.45 -5.59 -0.81
CA ALA A 181 7.09 -6.44 -1.82
C ALA A 181 8.26 -7.26 -1.27
N LEU A 182 8.92 -6.74 -0.22
CA LEU A 182 10.15 -7.32 0.31
C LEU A 182 9.94 -8.61 1.12
N SER A 183 8.86 -8.72 1.89
CA SER A 183 8.57 -9.93 2.67
C SER A 183 7.09 -10.09 2.99
N SER A 184 6.60 -11.31 2.79
CA SER A 184 5.23 -11.74 3.12
C SER A 184 4.88 -11.59 4.60
N ASP A 185 5.90 -11.65 5.47
CA ASP A 185 5.71 -11.68 6.93
C ASP A 185 5.22 -10.34 7.46
N TYR A 186 5.56 -9.24 6.77
CA TYR A 186 5.18 -7.89 7.17
C TYR A 186 3.93 -7.38 6.46
N VAL A 187 3.35 -8.13 5.52
CA VAL A 187 2.23 -7.69 4.68
C VAL A 187 1.03 -7.24 5.51
N ALA A 188 0.69 -7.95 6.59
CA ALA A 188 -0.40 -7.57 7.48
C ALA A 188 -0.12 -6.24 8.23
N LEU A 189 1.13 -6.04 8.66
CA LEU A 189 1.56 -4.80 9.33
C LEU A 189 1.58 -3.62 8.35
N VAL A 190 2.06 -3.84 7.13
CA VAL A 190 2.04 -2.85 6.05
C VAL A 190 0.61 -2.47 5.69
N ALA A 191 -0.28 -3.45 5.50
CA ALA A 191 -1.69 -3.20 5.19
C ALA A 191 -2.40 -2.37 6.27
N ARG A 192 -2.18 -2.70 7.54
CA ARG A 192 -2.71 -1.93 8.66
C ARG A 192 -2.16 -0.50 8.68
N SER A 193 -0.86 -0.35 8.46
CA SER A 193 -0.19 0.95 8.44
C SER A 193 -0.70 1.80 7.28
N PHE A 194 -0.84 1.20 6.09
CA PHE A 194 -1.42 1.82 4.90
C PHE A 194 -2.85 2.31 5.16
N SER A 195 -3.72 1.48 5.77
CA SER A 195 -5.09 1.88 6.11
C SER A 195 -5.12 3.08 7.08
N VAL A 196 -4.27 3.07 8.12
CA VAL A 196 -4.16 4.19 9.07
C VAL A 196 -3.66 5.46 8.40
N VAL A 197 -2.66 5.34 7.52
CA VAL A 197 -2.07 6.48 6.80
C VAL A 197 -3.10 7.09 5.86
N ILE A 198 -3.81 6.27 5.08
CA ILE A 198 -4.91 6.72 4.22
C ILE A 198 -5.98 7.43 5.04
N ASP A 199 -6.51 6.80 6.09
CA ASP A 199 -7.58 7.39 6.90
C ASP A 199 -7.22 8.80 7.36
N ARG A 200 -6.03 8.96 7.94
CA ARG A 200 -5.55 10.27 8.40
C ARG A 200 -5.42 11.26 7.26
N PHE A 201 -4.91 10.85 6.10
CA PHE A 201 -4.75 11.76 4.96
C PHE A 201 -6.07 12.19 4.36
N LEU A 202 -6.98 11.25 4.14
CA LEU A 202 -8.30 11.54 3.58
C LEU A 202 -9.14 12.41 4.54
N ASN A 203 -8.93 12.28 5.86
CA ASN A 203 -9.62 13.09 6.86
C ASN A 203 -8.97 14.47 7.06
N ALA A 204 -7.66 14.60 6.80
CA ALA A 204 -6.93 15.84 6.93
C ALA A 204 -7.15 16.83 5.79
N ARG A 205 -7.56 16.36 4.60
CA ARG A 205 -7.53 17.13 3.35
C ARG A 205 -8.88 17.10 2.65
N SER A 206 -9.28 18.27 2.15
CA SER A 206 -10.50 18.43 1.33
C SER A 206 -10.29 18.07 -0.14
N SER A 207 -9.05 18.17 -0.63
CA SER A 207 -8.67 17.81 -1.99
C SER A 207 -7.33 17.10 -1.99
N ILE A 208 -7.16 16.15 -2.91
CA ILE A 208 -5.96 15.34 -3.04
C ILE A 208 -5.50 15.40 -4.50
N PRO A 209 -4.21 15.69 -4.76
CA PRO A 209 -3.68 15.68 -6.11
C PRO A 209 -3.71 14.29 -6.74
N GLU A 210 -3.92 14.23 -8.06
CA GLU A 210 -3.92 12.98 -8.84
C GLU A 210 -2.65 12.13 -8.62
N THR A 211 -1.48 12.77 -8.48
CA THR A 211 -0.20 12.08 -8.23
C THR A 211 -0.18 11.34 -6.90
N VAL A 212 -0.79 11.91 -5.85
CA VAL A 212 -0.89 11.29 -4.53
C VAL A 212 -1.88 10.13 -4.56
N LEU A 213 -3.02 10.31 -5.23
CA LEU A 213 -4.00 9.26 -5.44
C LEU A 213 -3.42 8.07 -6.20
N SER A 214 -2.73 8.31 -7.31
CA SER A 214 -2.05 7.26 -8.06
C SER A 214 -1.06 6.49 -7.18
N ALA A 215 -0.25 7.18 -6.37
CA ALA A 215 0.68 6.51 -5.44
C ALA A 215 -0.04 5.68 -4.36
N MET A 216 -1.19 6.13 -3.86
CA MET A 216 -2.02 5.39 -2.91
C MET A 216 -2.59 4.10 -3.54
N LEU A 217 -3.14 4.21 -4.76
CA LEU A 217 -3.71 3.07 -5.48
C LEU A 217 -2.64 2.03 -5.82
N ASP A 218 -1.52 2.48 -6.41
CA ASP A 218 -0.36 1.65 -6.72
C ASP A 218 0.15 0.86 -5.51
N ALA A 219 0.20 1.50 -4.34
CA ALA A 219 0.64 0.85 -3.12
C ALA A 219 -0.40 -0.14 -2.60
N GLY A 220 -1.69 0.20 -2.65
CA GLY A 220 -2.75 -0.70 -2.19
C GLY A 220 -2.92 -1.93 -3.08
N ASP A 221 -2.77 -1.81 -4.40
CA ASP A 221 -2.80 -2.95 -5.32
C ASP A 221 -1.73 -3.99 -4.96
N VAL A 222 -0.49 -3.55 -4.75
CA VAL A 222 0.61 -4.44 -4.33
C VAL A 222 0.32 -5.09 -2.98
N ILE A 223 -0.28 -4.37 -2.03
CA ILE A 223 -0.62 -4.90 -0.70
C ILE A 223 -1.76 -5.93 -0.76
N ILE A 224 -2.74 -5.71 -1.63
CA ILE A 224 -3.88 -6.60 -1.86
C ILE A 224 -3.44 -7.88 -2.58
N GLU A 225 -2.54 -7.75 -3.56
CA GLU A 225 -1.98 -8.89 -4.28
C GLU A 225 -1.07 -9.75 -3.39
N ALA A 226 -0.31 -9.13 -2.49
CA ALA A 226 0.67 -9.81 -1.64
C ALA A 226 0.05 -10.79 -0.63
N SER A 227 -1.23 -10.65 -0.24
CA SER A 227 -1.86 -11.60 0.67
C SER A 227 -3.38 -11.72 0.52
N PRO A 228 -3.95 -12.94 0.42
CA PRO A 228 -5.39 -13.12 0.49
C PRO A 228 -6.01 -12.67 1.83
N TRP A 229 -5.21 -12.59 2.90
CA TRP A 229 -5.68 -12.18 4.22
C TRP A 229 -5.79 -10.67 4.38
N THR A 230 -4.99 -9.87 3.64
CA THR A 230 -5.14 -8.41 3.64
C THR A 230 -6.47 -7.98 3.05
N ARG A 231 -7.07 -8.80 2.20
CA ARG A 231 -8.46 -8.61 1.72
C ARG A 231 -9.42 -8.39 2.88
N ARG A 232 -9.34 -9.21 3.94
CA ARG A 232 -10.20 -9.06 5.13
C ARG A 232 -9.91 -7.82 5.96
N LEU A 233 -8.67 -7.31 5.92
CA LEU A 233 -8.31 -6.07 6.60
C LEU A 233 -8.87 -4.85 5.86
N PHE A 234 -8.93 -4.91 4.53
CA PHE A 234 -9.53 -3.88 3.69
C PHE A 234 -11.06 -3.95 3.65
N ASP A 235 -11.62 -5.16 3.72
CA ASP A 235 -13.08 -5.43 3.74
C ASP A 235 -13.83 -4.64 4.84
N ILE A 236 -13.14 -4.13 5.87
CA ILE A 236 -13.76 -3.46 7.02
C ILE A 236 -13.51 -1.94 7.04
N SER A 237 -12.63 -1.42 6.17
CA SER A 237 -12.08 -0.07 6.37
C SER A 237 -12.79 0.99 5.51
N GLY A 238 -13.58 1.85 6.14
CA GLY A 238 -14.13 3.09 5.55
C GLY A 238 -13.12 3.97 4.78
N PRO A 239 -11.81 4.00 5.13
CA PRO A 239 -10.80 4.75 4.36
C PRO A 239 -10.64 4.29 2.91
N VAL A 240 -10.77 2.99 2.61
CA VAL A 240 -10.68 2.52 1.22
C VAL A 240 -11.88 3.02 0.42
N VAL A 241 -13.09 2.92 0.95
CA VAL A 241 -14.29 3.43 0.27
C VAL A 241 -14.16 4.92 0.00
N LYS A 242 -13.68 5.69 0.98
CA LYS A 242 -13.42 7.12 0.81
C LYS A 242 -12.37 7.38 -0.26
N LEU A 243 -11.29 6.59 -0.34
CA LEU A 243 -10.29 6.70 -1.40
C LEU A 243 -10.91 6.49 -2.78
N LEU A 244 -11.77 5.49 -2.92
CA LEU A 244 -12.45 5.19 -4.19
C LEU A 244 -13.34 6.35 -4.61
N VAL A 245 -14.21 6.83 -3.72
CA VAL A 245 -15.09 7.99 -3.99
C VAL A 245 -14.26 9.20 -4.43
N MET A 246 -13.20 9.53 -3.69
CA MET A 246 -12.31 10.65 -4.04
C MET A 246 -11.58 10.43 -5.36
N THR A 247 -11.15 9.21 -5.68
CA THR A 247 -10.50 8.91 -6.97
C THR A 247 -11.43 9.22 -8.12
N ARG A 248 -12.69 8.83 -8.01
CA ARG A 248 -13.67 9.09 -9.05
C ARG A 248 -13.96 10.57 -9.23
N GLU A 249 -14.12 11.31 -8.14
CA GLU A 249 -14.43 12.74 -8.17
C GLU A 249 -13.26 13.58 -8.69
N THR A 250 -12.03 13.27 -8.26
CA THR A 250 -10.85 14.10 -8.55
C THR A 250 -10.04 13.66 -9.76
N ALA A 251 -10.03 12.36 -10.07
CA ALA A 251 -9.17 11.77 -11.09
C ALA A 251 -9.87 10.59 -11.81
N PRO A 252 -10.94 10.85 -12.59
CA PRO A 252 -11.73 9.81 -13.24
C PRO A 252 -10.92 8.92 -14.19
N ASN A 253 -9.78 9.42 -14.69
CA ASN A 253 -8.86 8.66 -15.53
C ASN A 253 -8.22 7.47 -14.79
N LEU A 254 -7.96 7.63 -13.48
CA LEU A 254 -7.40 6.60 -12.60
C LEU A 254 -8.44 5.56 -12.16
N TRP A 255 -9.72 5.79 -12.45
CA TRP A 255 -10.79 4.86 -12.07
C TRP A 255 -10.63 3.46 -12.71
N LYS A 256 -9.89 3.36 -13.81
CA LYS A 256 -9.55 2.07 -14.43
C LYS A 256 -8.60 1.25 -13.56
N ASP A 257 -7.72 1.91 -12.82
CA ASP A 257 -6.71 1.29 -11.97
C ASP A 257 -7.31 0.82 -10.65
N VAL A 258 -8.42 1.44 -10.24
CA VAL A 258 -9.22 1.10 -9.07
C VAL A 258 -9.87 -0.30 -9.15
N ARG A 259 -9.89 -0.96 -10.32
CA ARG A 259 -10.51 -2.29 -10.49
C ARG A 259 -9.95 -3.34 -9.53
N GLY A 260 -8.69 -3.20 -9.11
CA GLY A 260 -8.09 -4.01 -8.06
C GLY A 260 -8.85 -3.94 -6.74
N PHE A 261 -9.35 -2.77 -6.34
CA PHE A 261 -10.01 -2.57 -5.04
C PHE A 261 -11.49 -2.99 -5.00
N LEU A 262 -12.18 -2.96 -6.14
CA LEU A 262 -13.64 -3.14 -6.22
C LEU A 262 -14.15 -4.49 -5.66
N PRO A 263 -13.48 -5.64 -5.86
CA PRO A 263 -13.89 -6.91 -5.26
C PRO A 263 -13.82 -6.93 -3.72
N PHE A 264 -13.21 -5.92 -3.11
CA PHE A 264 -12.85 -5.88 -1.68
C PHE A 264 -13.64 -4.81 -0.90
N VAL A 265 -14.59 -4.15 -1.54
CA VAL A 265 -15.48 -3.23 -0.85
C VAL A 265 -16.72 -4.00 -0.37
N ARG A 266 -16.92 -4.08 0.94
CA ARG A 266 -18.09 -4.74 1.55
C ARG A 266 -19.41 -4.06 1.17
N ALA A 267 -20.38 -4.84 0.69
CA ALA A 267 -21.71 -4.35 0.30
C ALA A 267 -22.43 -3.55 1.40
N ASP A 268 -22.22 -3.91 2.67
CA ASP A 268 -22.74 -3.25 3.87
C ASP A 268 -22.16 -1.84 4.12
N VAL A 269 -20.99 -1.51 3.57
CA VAL A 269 -20.35 -0.18 3.67
C VAL A 269 -20.74 0.74 2.51
N VAL A 270 -21.14 0.18 1.37
CA VAL A 270 -21.50 0.94 0.15
C VAL A 270 -22.98 1.36 0.13
N TRP A 271 -23.69 1.26 1.25
CA TRP A 271 -25.11 1.59 1.36
C TRP A 271 -25.41 3.10 1.38
N GLU A 272 -24.53 3.94 0.82
CA GLU A 272 -24.95 5.20 0.22
C GLU A 272 -25.33 4.90 -1.24
N GLY A 273 -26.64 4.85 -1.54
CA GLY A 273 -27.20 4.27 -2.77
C GLY A 273 -26.63 4.79 -4.10
N ASN A 274 -25.99 5.96 -4.11
CA ASN A 274 -25.30 6.51 -5.27
C ASN A 274 -24.01 5.73 -5.61
N ILE A 275 -23.26 5.26 -4.61
CA ILE A 275 -21.94 4.63 -4.85
C ILE A 275 -22.11 3.22 -5.43
N LEU A 276 -23.07 2.42 -4.95
CA LEU A 276 -23.34 1.06 -5.48
C LEU A 276 -23.83 1.08 -6.94
N THR A 277 -24.77 1.98 -7.23
CA THR A 277 -25.32 2.13 -8.59
C THR A 277 -24.26 2.56 -9.58
N GLU A 278 -23.35 3.42 -9.14
CA GLU A 278 -22.29 3.93 -10.00
C GLU A 278 -21.09 2.96 -10.11
N ILE A 279 -20.76 2.23 -9.04
CA ILE A 279 -19.80 1.11 -9.11
C ILE A 279 -20.30 0.07 -10.12
N ALA A 280 -21.57 -0.32 -10.03
CA ALA A 280 -22.18 -1.24 -11.00
C ALA A 280 -22.13 -0.68 -12.43
N SER A 281 -22.37 0.62 -12.62
CA SER A 281 -22.28 1.25 -13.95
C SER A 281 -20.86 1.22 -14.55
N SER A 282 -19.83 1.32 -13.71
CA SER A 282 -18.43 1.37 -14.15
C SER A 282 -17.78 0.00 -14.34
N ILE A 283 -18.28 -1.02 -13.62
CA ILE A 283 -17.81 -2.41 -13.76
C ILE A 283 -18.40 -3.03 -15.03
N LEU A 284 -19.65 -2.67 -15.37
CA LEU A 284 -20.43 -3.43 -16.35
C LEU A 284 -20.41 -2.82 -17.76
N ASP A 285 -19.93 -1.58 -17.95
CA ASP A 285 -19.99 -0.85 -19.24
C ASP A 285 -21.35 -0.99 -19.96
N ASP A 286 -22.43 -1.19 -19.22
CA ASP A 286 -23.77 -1.48 -19.73
C ASP A 286 -24.82 -0.64 -18.98
N GLU A 287 -25.32 0.40 -19.67
CA GLU A 287 -26.38 1.28 -19.17
C GLU A 287 -27.63 0.52 -18.74
N ARG A 288 -27.95 -0.62 -19.37
CA ARG A 288 -29.16 -1.40 -19.00
C ARG A 288 -28.99 -2.06 -17.65
N LEU A 289 -27.77 -2.49 -17.34
CA LEU A 289 -27.41 -3.17 -16.11
C LEU A 289 -27.29 -2.15 -14.96
N SER A 290 -26.70 -0.99 -15.23
CA SER A 290 -26.73 0.17 -14.33
C SER A 290 -28.17 0.55 -13.93
N ARG A 291 -29.08 0.71 -14.90
CA ARG A 291 -30.50 1.02 -14.62
C ARG A 291 -31.21 -0.06 -13.81
N LYS A 292 -30.87 -1.34 -13.98
CA LYS A 292 -31.42 -2.45 -13.19
C LYS A 292 -30.91 -2.40 -11.75
N VAL A 293 -29.61 -2.16 -11.55
CA VAL A 293 -29.02 -1.99 -10.20
C VAL A 293 -29.60 -0.76 -9.51
N SER A 294 -29.80 0.37 -10.21
CA SER A 294 -30.48 1.56 -9.64
C SER A 294 -31.90 1.29 -9.21
N LYS A 295 -32.67 0.54 -10.00
CA LYS A 295 -34.02 0.12 -9.57
C LYS A 295 -33.95 -0.78 -8.33
N LEU A 296 -33.01 -1.71 -8.26
CA LEU A 296 -32.84 -2.60 -7.11
C LEU A 296 -32.41 -1.85 -5.85
N VAL A 297 -31.52 -0.86 -5.96
CA VAL A 297 -31.09 -0.01 -4.85
C VAL A 297 -32.25 0.86 -4.36
N MET A 298 -32.99 1.53 -5.25
CA MET A 298 -34.18 2.30 -4.84
C MET A 298 -35.26 1.43 -4.19
N VAL A 299 -35.46 0.20 -4.68
CA VAL A 299 -36.38 -0.76 -4.07
C VAL A 299 -35.87 -1.19 -2.69
N GLY A 300 -34.56 -1.44 -2.55
CA GLY A 300 -33.91 -1.74 -1.26
C GLY A 300 -34.08 -0.62 -0.24
N GLU A 301 -33.82 0.63 -0.60
CA GLU A 301 -33.99 1.81 0.28
C GLU A 301 -35.46 2.02 0.69
N SER A 302 -36.39 1.80 -0.24
CA SER A 302 -37.85 1.83 0.03
C SER A 302 -38.31 0.70 0.96
N LEU A 303 -37.67 -0.47 0.89
CA LEU A 303 -37.96 -1.60 1.77
C LEU A 303 -37.31 -1.46 3.16
N LEU A 304 -36.15 -0.82 3.25
CA LEU A 304 -35.48 -0.57 4.54
C LEU A 304 -36.17 0.53 5.37
N SER A 305 -36.83 1.48 4.71
CA SER A 305 -37.59 2.56 5.37
C SER A 305 -38.97 2.13 5.88
N ARG A 306 -39.42 0.90 5.57
CA ARG A 306 -40.67 0.34 6.10
C ARG A 306 -40.40 -0.59 7.30
N PRO A 307 -41.19 -0.48 8.38
CA PRO A 307 -40.94 -1.22 9.64
C PRO A 307 -41.44 -2.68 9.64
N ASP A 308 -42.12 -3.15 8.58
CA ASP A 308 -42.69 -4.51 8.56
C ASP A 308 -41.73 -5.53 7.93
N ASP A 309 -41.15 -6.38 8.78
CA ASP A 309 -40.18 -7.42 8.41
C ASP A 309 -40.75 -8.45 7.41
N LEU A 310 -42.03 -8.81 7.53
CA LEU A 310 -42.70 -9.79 6.66
C LEU A 310 -42.85 -9.32 5.20
N PHE A 311 -43.06 -8.03 4.97
CA PHE A 311 -43.15 -7.48 3.61
C PHE A 311 -41.77 -7.40 2.96
N ARG A 312 -40.73 -7.13 3.76
CA ARG A 312 -39.34 -7.12 3.32
C ARG A 312 -38.90 -8.51 2.85
N ASP A 313 -39.23 -9.55 3.61
CA ASP A 313 -38.92 -10.94 3.27
C ASP A 313 -39.64 -11.42 2.01
N TYR A 314 -40.93 -11.10 1.86
CA TYR A 314 -41.71 -11.47 0.67
C TYR A 314 -41.17 -10.83 -0.61
N VAL A 315 -40.81 -9.54 -0.57
CA VAL A 315 -40.28 -8.83 -1.76
C VAL A 315 -38.87 -9.31 -2.10
N LEU A 316 -38.04 -9.64 -1.12
CA LEU A 316 -36.72 -10.24 -1.33
C LEU A 316 -36.81 -11.63 -1.96
N GLN A 317 -37.71 -12.49 -1.46
CA GLN A 317 -37.95 -13.80 -2.04
C GLN A 317 -38.41 -13.68 -3.50
N HIS A 318 -39.34 -12.77 -3.78
CA HIS A 318 -39.87 -12.60 -5.13
C HIS A 318 -38.85 -11.96 -6.09
N LEU A 319 -37.95 -11.10 -5.61
CA LEU A 319 -36.82 -10.60 -6.39
C LEU A 319 -35.84 -11.73 -6.73
N LEU A 320 -35.45 -12.55 -5.74
CA LEU A 320 -34.53 -13.68 -5.94
C LEU A 320 -35.08 -14.73 -6.91
N GLU A 321 -36.38 -15.05 -6.84
CA GLU A 321 -37.07 -15.95 -7.76
C GLU A 321 -37.07 -15.42 -9.20
N ASN A 322 -37.37 -14.13 -9.41
CA ASN A 322 -37.39 -13.52 -10.74
C ASN A 322 -35.98 -13.31 -11.35
N LEU A 323 -34.93 -13.31 -10.53
CA LEU A 323 -33.55 -13.13 -10.97
C LEU A 323 -32.87 -14.45 -11.37
N TYR A 324 -33.31 -15.58 -10.81
CA TYR A 324 -32.80 -16.92 -11.12
C TYR A 324 -33.11 -17.37 -12.56
N ASP A 325 -34.11 -16.76 -13.20
CA ASP A 325 -34.44 -16.96 -14.62
C ASP A 325 -33.51 -16.20 -15.58
N SER A 326 -32.63 -15.32 -15.07
CA SER A 326 -31.62 -14.67 -15.91
C SER A 326 -30.38 -15.55 -16.06
N GLN A 327 -30.00 -15.91 -17.29
CA GLN A 327 -28.82 -16.74 -17.57
C GLN A 327 -27.47 -16.01 -17.36
N ASP A 328 -27.48 -14.76 -16.90
CA ASP A 328 -26.27 -13.96 -16.68
C ASP A 328 -25.72 -14.15 -15.26
N GLN A 329 -24.64 -14.93 -15.16
CA GLN A 329 -23.99 -15.25 -13.88
C GLN A 329 -23.35 -14.01 -13.20
N GLU A 330 -22.98 -12.98 -13.97
CA GLU A 330 -22.48 -11.70 -13.43
C GLU A 330 -23.62 -10.86 -12.80
N LEU A 331 -24.81 -10.90 -13.39
CA LEU A 331 -26.02 -10.27 -12.86
C LEU A 331 -26.48 -10.98 -11.58
N LEU A 332 -26.38 -12.30 -11.55
CA LEU A 332 -26.67 -13.10 -10.35
C LEU A 332 -25.67 -12.79 -9.22
N PHE A 333 -24.37 -12.62 -9.53
CA PHE A 333 -23.34 -12.26 -8.55
C PHE A 333 -23.59 -10.86 -7.97
N LEU A 334 -23.77 -9.84 -8.80
CA LEU A 334 -24.03 -8.46 -8.37
C LEU A 334 -25.35 -8.32 -7.63
N THR A 335 -26.39 -9.07 -8.02
CA THR A 335 -27.68 -8.97 -7.35
C THR A 335 -27.70 -9.72 -6.02
N ASN A 336 -27.02 -10.87 -5.94
CA ASN A 336 -26.75 -11.52 -4.66
C ASN A 336 -25.89 -10.60 -3.77
N PHE A 337 -24.92 -9.89 -4.33
CA PHE A 337 -24.10 -8.93 -3.60
C PHE A 337 -24.93 -7.76 -3.03
N CYS A 338 -25.85 -7.18 -3.82
CA CYS A 338 -26.77 -6.15 -3.37
C CYS A 338 -27.81 -6.67 -2.35
N ALA A 339 -28.35 -7.87 -2.56
CA ALA A 339 -29.29 -8.51 -1.63
C ALA A 339 -28.62 -8.86 -0.28
N LEU A 340 -27.35 -9.28 -0.31
CA LEU A 340 -26.53 -9.56 0.88
C LEU A 340 -26.18 -8.28 1.65
N GLY A 341 -25.97 -7.15 0.95
CA GLY A 341 -25.80 -5.84 1.60
C GLY A 341 -27.07 -5.34 2.31
N ALA A 342 -28.25 -5.64 1.76
CA ALA A 342 -29.54 -5.23 2.32
C ALA A 342 -29.94 -5.97 3.61
N LEU A 343 -29.40 -7.17 3.85
CA LEU A 343 -29.91 -8.07 4.87
C LEU A 343 -29.31 -7.85 6.28
N GLY A 344 -28.26 -7.05 6.44
CA GLY A 344 -27.62 -6.86 7.75
C GLY A 344 -27.16 -8.17 8.44
N SER A 345 -26.60 -8.08 9.64
CA SER A 345 -25.98 -9.24 10.32
C SER A 345 -26.97 -10.25 10.93
N ALA A 346 -28.26 -9.89 11.08
CA ALA A 346 -29.25 -10.72 11.76
C ALA A 346 -29.86 -11.83 10.86
N HIS A 347 -29.88 -11.65 9.54
CA HIS A 347 -30.63 -12.51 8.61
C HIS A 347 -29.81 -13.65 7.99
N TRP A 348 -28.53 -13.80 8.38
CA TRP A 348 -27.65 -14.88 7.91
C TRP A 348 -28.15 -16.29 8.27
N ARG A 349 -28.95 -16.42 9.33
CA ARG A 349 -29.51 -17.70 9.79
C ARG A 349 -30.64 -18.17 8.88
N ILE A 350 -31.54 -17.25 8.54
CA ILE A 350 -32.71 -17.49 7.67
C ILE A 350 -32.26 -17.84 6.23
N LEU A 351 -31.24 -17.15 5.72
CA LEU A 351 -30.65 -17.47 4.41
C LEU A 351 -30.01 -18.87 4.39
N GLY A 352 -29.38 -19.29 5.49
CA GLY A 352 -28.81 -20.62 5.64
C GLY A 352 -29.88 -21.72 5.65
N ASP A 353 -31.02 -21.45 6.28
CA ASP A 353 -32.15 -22.39 6.36
C ASP A 353 -32.87 -22.49 4.99
N LEU A 354 -33.12 -21.36 4.31
CA LEU A 354 -33.71 -21.32 2.96
C LEU A 354 -32.85 -22.04 1.91
N LEU A 355 -31.53 -21.87 1.93
CA LEU A 355 -30.63 -22.55 1.02
C LEU A 355 -30.51 -24.06 1.29
N SER A 356 -30.86 -24.50 2.51
CA SER A 356 -30.87 -25.91 2.88
C SER A 356 -32.14 -26.65 2.43
N GLU A 357 -33.23 -25.92 2.15
CA GLU A 357 -34.53 -26.46 1.75
C GLU A 357 -34.74 -26.53 0.22
N MET A 358 -33.84 -25.93 -0.58
CA MET A 358 -33.97 -25.95 -2.04
C MET A 358 -33.49 -27.28 -2.67
N PRO A 359 -34.24 -27.86 -3.61
CA PRO A 359 -33.88 -29.13 -4.24
C PRO A 359 -32.64 -28.98 -5.14
N VAL A 360 -31.61 -29.78 -4.87
CA VAL A 360 -30.40 -29.88 -5.70
C VAL A 360 -30.80 -30.42 -7.09
N PRO A 361 -30.37 -29.78 -8.20
CA PRO A 361 -30.72 -30.25 -9.54
C PRO A 361 -30.19 -31.67 -9.79
N ARG A 362 -31.02 -32.51 -10.43
CA ARG A 362 -30.77 -33.94 -10.73
C ARG A 362 -29.53 -34.24 -11.60
N SER A 363 -28.73 -33.24 -11.96
CA SER A 363 -27.49 -33.39 -12.72
C SER A 363 -26.25 -33.66 -11.85
N LEU A 364 -26.40 -33.75 -10.53
CA LEU A 364 -25.34 -34.11 -9.58
C LEU A 364 -25.52 -35.56 -9.10
N GLU A 365 -24.96 -36.53 -9.84
CA GLU A 365 -24.75 -37.88 -9.29
C GLU A 365 -23.64 -37.83 -8.23
N ILE A 366 -24.05 -37.77 -6.96
CA ILE A 366 -23.17 -37.82 -5.79
C ILE A 366 -22.80 -39.29 -5.54
N ARG A 367 -21.53 -39.64 -5.70
CA ARG A 367 -21.03 -41.04 -5.70
C ARG A 367 -20.75 -41.66 -4.32
N SER A 368 -21.01 -40.99 -3.20
CA SER A 368 -20.95 -41.67 -1.90
C SER A 368 -21.76 -40.95 -0.82
N LEU A 369 -22.55 -41.70 -0.05
CA LEU A 369 -23.30 -41.25 1.12
C LEU A 369 -22.40 -40.99 2.35
N GLN A 370 -21.11 -41.32 2.29
CA GLN A 370 -20.17 -41.16 3.41
C GLN A 370 -19.64 -39.73 3.55
N ASP A 371 -19.59 -38.96 2.47
CA ASP A 371 -19.12 -37.57 2.50
C ASP A 371 -20.12 -36.62 3.18
N LEU A 372 -21.41 -36.98 3.25
CA LEU A 372 -22.45 -36.17 3.89
C LEU A 372 -22.42 -36.26 5.42
N LYS A 373 -21.94 -37.35 6.02
CA LYS A 373 -21.87 -37.48 7.48
C LYS A 373 -20.82 -36.55 8.10
N CYS A 374 -19.68 -36.36 7.45
CA CYS A 374 -18.61 -35.46 7.91
C CYS A 374 -18.97 -33.96 7.82
N ILE A 375 -19.99 -33.59 7.04
CA ILE A 375 -20.45 -32.21 6.87
C ILE A 375 -21.46 -31.81 7.97
N SER A 376 -22.15 -32.79 8.57
CA SER A 376 -23.21 -32.55 9.55
C SER A 376 -22.73 -32.03 10.92
N GLU A 377 -21.43 -32.13 11.22
CA GLU A 377 -20.85 -31.75 12.53
C GLU A 377 -20.06 -30.43 12.49
N LYS A 378 -19.90 -29.78 11.33
CA LYS A 378 -19.13 -28.53 11.22
C LYS A 378 -19.99 -27.26 11.42
N PRO A 379 -19.43 -26.13 11.89
CA PRO A 379 -20.10 -24.82 11.88
C PRO A 379 -20.58 -24.43 10.48
N VAL A 380 -21.77 -23.81 10.39
CA VAL A 380 -22.47 -23.46 9.13
C VAL A 380 -21.59 -22.68 8.14
N GLN A 381 -20.75 -21.78 8.64
CA GLN A 381 -19.83 -20.96 7.83
C GLN A 381 -18.78 -21.81 7.07
N ILE A 382 -18.36 -22.94 7.65
CA ILE A 382 -17.41 -23.87 7.02
C ILE A 382 -18.12 -24.73 5.97
N ARG A 383 -19.40 -25.08 6.19
CA ARG A 383 -20.22 -25.81 5.20
C ARG A 383 -20.41 -25.01 3.92
N ILE A 384 -20.66 -23.69 4.04
CA ILE A 384 -20.84 -22.80 2.90
C ILE A 384 -19.54 -22.59 2.13
N ALA A 385 -18.42 -22.39 2.83
CA ALA A 385 -17.09 -22.27 2.19
C ALA A 385 -16.68 -23.55 1.44
N GLU A 386 -16.98 -24.72 1.99
CA GLU A 386 -16.71 -26.02 1.34
C GLU A 386 -17.67 -26.26 0.15
N ALA A 387 -18.94 -25.87 0.25
CA ALA A 387 -19.90 -25.95 -0.86
C ALA A 387 -19.53 -25.04 -2.04
N VAL A 388 -19.11 -23.80 -1.76
CA VAL A 388 -18.62 -22.85 -2.78
C VAL A 388 -17.33 -23.36 -3.43
N LYS A 389 -16.41 -23.93 -2.64
CA LYS A 389 -15.19 -24.56 -3.16
C LYS A 389 -15.48 -25.78 -4.05
N CYS A 390 -16.44 -26.62 -3.67
CA CYS A 390 -16.89 -27.76 -4.49
C CYS A 390 -17.55 -27.31 -5.81
N SER A 391 -18.33 -26.22 -5.78
CA SER A 391 -18.93 -25.62 -6.98
C SER A 391 -17.88 -25.05 -7.94
N LEU A 392 -16.85 -24.38 -7.41
CA LEU A 392 -15.74 -23.81 -8.20
C LEU A 392 -14.80 -24.90 -8.79
N LEU A 393 -14.60 -26.02 -8.09
CA LEU A 393 -13.77 -27.13 -8.58
C LEU A 393 -14.48 -27.99 -9.63
N THR A 394 -15.80 -28.14 -9.54
CA THR A 394 -16.61 -28.86 -10.54
C THR A 394 -16.77 -28.05 -11.84
N THR A 395 -16.91 -26.74 -11.74
CA THR A 395 -16.94 -25.80 -12.88
C THR A 395 -15.61 -25.71 -13.63
N GLY A 396 -14.47 -25.83 -12.94
CA GLY A 396 -13.15 -25.95 -13.57
C GLY A 396 -13.00 -27.23 -14.42
N ARG A 397 -13.57 -28.36 -13.96
CA ARG A 397 -13.53 -29.65 -14.69
C ARG A 397 -14.50 -29.68 -15.87
N THR A 398 -15.68 -29.08 -15.78
CA THR A 398 -16.64 -28.99 -16.90
C THR A 398 -16.16 -28.04 -18.00
N ARG A 399 -15.47 -26.95 -17.67
CA ARG A 399 -14.79 -26.08 -18.66
C ARG A 399 -13.67 -26.81 -19.42
N LYS A 400 -12.86 -27.63 -18.73
CA LYS A 400 -11.78 -28.40 -19.37
C LYS A 400 -12.33 -29.51 -20.29
N ARG A 401 -13.44 -30.14 -19.90
CA ARG A 401 -14.12 -31.17 -20.71
C ARG A 401 -14.82 -30.59 -21.95
N ARG A 402 -15.51 -29.45 -21.83
CA ARG A 402 -16.11 -28.76 -22.99
C ARG A 402 -15.09 -28.22 -23.99
N ARG A 403 -13.90 -27.79 -23.54
CA ARG A 403 -12.80 -27.39 -24.44
C ARG A 403 -12.19 -28.57 -25.21
N LEU A 404 -12.15 -29.75 -24.59
CA LEU A 404 -11.70 -30.99 -25.26
C LEU A 404 -12.74 -31.48 -26.27
N GLU A 405 -14.03 -31.40 -25.95
CA GLU A 405 -15.12 -31.80 -26.86
C GLU A 405 -15.28 -30.83 -28.04
N SER A 406 -15.07 -29.52 -27.84
CA SER A 406 -15.04 -28.54 -28.95
C SER A 406 -13.82 -28.69 -29.87
N SER A 407 -12.73 -29.29 -29.38
CA SER A 407 -11.52 -29.57 -30.17
C SER A 407 -11.64 -30.84 -31.03
N MET A 408 -12.55 -31.77 -30.71
CA MET A 408 -12.69 -33.03 -31.44
C MET A 408 -13.78 -33.01 -32.54
N ASN A 409 -14.69 -32.03 -32.53
CA ASN A 409 -15.75 -31.92 -33.55
C ASN A 409 -15.35 -31.14 -34.81
N GLY A 410 -14.05 -30.85 -34.99
CA GLY A 410 -13.50 -30.11 -36.13
C GLY A 410 -12.85 -30.97 -37.22
N THR A 411 -13.17 -32.27 -37.32
CA THR A 411 -12.82 -33.09 -38.49
C THR A 411 -13.92 -34.10 -38.80
N ARG A 412 -14.74 -33.79 -39.80
CA ARG A 412 -15.35 -34.77 -40.70
C ARG A 412 -15.51 -34.15 -42.07
#